data_AF-A0A3D2UQR0-F1
#
_entry.id   AF-A0A3D2UQR0-F1
#
_cell.length_a   1.000
_cell.length_b   1.000
_cell.length_c   1.000
_cell.angle_alpha   90.00
_cell.angle_beta   90.00
_cell.angle_gamma   90.00
#
_symmetry.space_group_name_H-M   'P 1'
#
loop_
_entity.id
_entity.type
_entity.pdbx_description
1 polymer ?
#
loop_
_entity_poly.entity_id
_entity_poly.type
_entity_poly.pdbx_seq_one_letter_code
_entity_poly.pdbx_strand_id
1 'polypeptide(L)'
;MDFSTSKDFALQLDSKDKLASSRDLFLIHDLNLIYLDGNSLGILPKLAQAKAREVVDEQWGKDLIRGWNKGWWEAPARVGNKIGQLIGAEAG
;
A
#
# COMPACT_ATOMS: atom_id res chain seq x y z
N MET A 1 9.28 -20.34 23.31
CA MET A 1 10.25 -19.75 22.37
C MET A 1 11.28 -19.04 23.22
N ASP A 2 12.55 -19.40 23.09
CA ASP A 2 13.63 -18.65 23.74
C ASP A 2 13.89 -17.37 22.94
N PHE A 3 13.71 -16.24 23.60
CA PHE A 3 13.98 -14.92 23.04
C PHE A 3 15.47 -14.58 23.17
N SER A 4 16.02 -13.87 22.19
CA SER A 4 17.40 -13.34 22.21
C SER A 4 17.46 -11.95 21.59
N THR A 5 18.40 -11.11 22.03
CA THR A 5 18.63 -9.76 21.48
C THR A 5 19.71 -9.73 20.39
N SER A 6 20.18 -10.89 19.93
CA SER A 6 21.25 -10.97 18.93
C SER A 6 20.77 -10.67 17.51
N LYS A 7 21.70 -10.22 16.65
CA LYS A 7 21.44 -10.02 15.21
C LYS A 7 21.01 -11.32 14.53
N ASP A 8 21.64 -12.44 14.88
CA ASP A 8 21.33 -13.75 14.27
C ASP A 8 19.91 -14.20 14.59
N PHE A 9 19.41 -13.88 15.79
CA PHE A 9 18.03 -14.14 16.16
C PHE A 9 17.06 -13.33 15.30
N ALA A 10 17.34 -12.04 15.06
CA ALA A 10 16.54 -11.22 14.15
C ALA A 10 16.54 -11.77 12.70
N LEU A 11 17.71 -12.13 12.16
CA LEU A 11 17.82 -12.74 10.82
C LEU A 11 17.05 -14.07 10.72
N GLN A 12 17.03 -14.85 11.80
CA GLN A 12 16.24 -16.08 11.86
C GLN A 12 14.73 -15.78 11.79
N LEU A 13 14.27 -14.73 12.47
CA LEU A 13 12.87 -14.31 12.40
C LEU A 13 12.50 -13.84 11.00
N ASP A 14 13.35 -13.02 10.36
CA ASP A 14 13.14 -12.57 8.98
C ASP A 14 13.04 -13.75 8.00
N SER A 15 13.87 -14.80 8.17
CA SER A 15 13.85 -15.98 7.30
C SER A 15 12.54 -16.79 7.38
N LYS A 16 11.77 -16.60 8.45
CA LYS A 16 10.50 -17.29 8.71
C LYS A 16 9.28 -16.39 8.46
N ASP A 17 9.50 -15.12 8.12
CA ASP A 17 8.41 -14.17 7.90
C ASP A 17 7.69 -14.45 6.58
N LYS A 18 6.44 -14.89 6.68
CA LYS A 18 5.57 -15.14 5.51
C LYS A 18 5.19 -13.87 4.77
N LEU A 19 5.33 -12.70 5.41
CA LEU A 19 5.01 -11.39 4.85
C LEU A 19 6.22 -10.67 4.26
N ALA A 20 7.42 -11.26 4.30
CA ALA A 20 8.66 -10.61 3.86
C ALA A 20 8.56 -10.00 2.44
N SER A 21 7.89 -10.70 1.52
CA SER A 21 7.65 -10.24 0.14
C SER A 21 6.79 -8.98 0.04
N SER A 22 6.01 -8.64 1.08
CA SER A 22 5.21 -7.41 1.12
C SER A 22 6.10 -6.17 1.11
N ARG A 23 7.35 -6.26 1.58
CA ARG A 23 8.34 -5.18 1.49
C ARG A 23 8.56 -4.74 0.04
N ASP A 24 8.46 -5.66 -0.92
CA ASP A 24 8.65 -5.37 -2.34
C ASP A 24 7.52 -4.53 -2.95
N LEU A 25 6.39 -4.36 -2.25
CA LEU A 25 5.27 -3.53 -2.70
C LEU A 25 5.53 -2.02 -2.51
N PHE A 26 6.58 -1.65 -1.76
CA PHE A 26 6.87 -0.28 -1.36
C PHE A 26 8.09 0.29 -2.09
N LEU A 27 8.08 1.61 -2.31
CA LEU A 27 9.23 2.33 -2.85
C LEU A 27 10.21 2.66 -1.71
N ILE A 28 11.28 1.88 -1.62
CA ILE A 28 12.38 2.08 -0.67
C ILE A 28 13.58 2.59 -1.47
N HIS A 29 13.92 3.87 -1.32
CA HIS A 29 15.03 4.50 -2.04
C HIS A 29 16.38 4.35 -1.32
N ASP A 30 16.36 4.36 0.01
CA ASP A 30 17.53 4.16 0.84
C ASP A 30 17.36 2.86 1.65
N LEU A 31 18.24 1.89 1.39
CA LEU A 31 18.23 0.59 2.07
C LEU A 31 18.79 0.67 3.50
N ASN A 32 19.49 1.76 3.85
CA ASN A 32 20.04 1.98 5.18
C ASN A 32 19.07 2.76 6.09
N LEU A 33 18.00 3.34 5.54
CA LEU A 33 16.99 4.04 6.32
C LEU A 33 16.11 3.05 7.07
N ILE A 34 16.15 3.13 8.40
CA ILE A 34 15.23 2.41 9.28
C ILE A 34 14.01 3.30 9.54
N TYR A 35 12.95 3.10 8.77
CA TYR A 35 11.75 3.94 8.83
C TYR A 35 10.75 3.44 9.88
N LEU A 36 10.75 4.07 11.07
CA LEU A 36 9.91 3.70 12.21
C LEU A 36 8.76 4.70 12.49
N ASP A 37 8.40 5.55 11.52
CA ASP A 37 7.33 6.57 11.64
C ASP A 37 6.14 6.30 10.69
N GLY A 38 5.96 5.02 10.31
CA GLY A 38 4.89 4.58 9.42
C GLY A 38 3.47 4.76 9.98
N ASN A 39 3.35 4.96 11.29
CA ASN A 39 2.11 5.30 11.98
C ASN A 39 1.66 6.74 11.71
N SER A 40 2.58 7.64 11.37
CA SER A 40 2.30 9.02 10.99
C SER A 40 2.06 9.11 9.48
N LEU A 41 3.01 8.61 8.69
CA LEU A 41 2.91 8.55 7.23
C LEU A 41 3.47 7.22 6.71
N GLY A 42 2.64 6.44 6.04
CA GLY A 42 3.08 5.18 5.42
C GLY A 42 4.07 5.40 4.27
N ILE A 43 5.01 4.47 4.10
CA ILE A 43 5.89 4.45 2.92
C ILE A 43 5.05 4.33 1.65
N LEU A 44 5.42 5.04 0.59
CA LEU A 44 4.70 5.06 -0.69
C LEU A 44 4.63 3.67 -1.32
N PRO A 45 3.42 3.09 -1.54
CA PRO A 45 3.28 1.87 -2.33
C PRO A 45 3.58 2.13 -3.80
N LYS A 46 4.30 1.21 -4.46
CA LYS A 46 4.61 1.27 -5.91
C LYS A 46 3.34 1.45 -6.76
N LEU A 47 2.28 0.73 -6.40
CA LEU A 47 1.00 0.79 -7.12
C LEU A 47 0.28 2.13 -6.96
N ALA A 48 0.43 2.81 -5.83
CA ALA A 48 -0.17 4.12 -5.63
C ALA A 48 0.46 5.15 -6.59
N GLN A 49 1.80 5.12 -6.73
CA GLN A 49 2.51 5.96 -7.69
C GLN A 49 2.04 5.69 -9.13
N ALA A 50 1.95 4.41 -9.53
CA ALA A 50 1.51 4.04 -10.87
C ALA A 50 0.06 4.49 -11.14
N LYS A 51 -0.85 4.28 -10.18
CA LYS A 51 -2.25 4.66 -10.31
C LYS A 51 -2.43 6.18 -10.39
N ALA A 52 -1.67 6.95 -9.62
CA ALA A 52 -1.72 8.41 -9.69
C ALA A 52 -1.33 8.93 -11.08
N ARG A 53 -0.27 8.38 -11.69
CA ARG A 53 0.12 8.73 -13.07
C ARG A 53 -0.97 8.40 -14.07
N GLU A 54 -1.54 7.19 -14.01
CA GLU A 54 -2.66 6.80 -14.88
C GLU A 54 -3.86 7.73 -14.74
N VAL A 55 -4.22 8.13 -13.51
CA VAL A 55 -5.33 9.06 -13.28
C VAL A 55 -5.07 10.41 -13.93
N VAL A 56 -3.86 10.95 -13.81
CA VAL A 56 -3.52 12.27 -14.37
C VAL A 56 -3.37 12.20 -15.89
N ASP A 57 -2.55 11.29 -16.40
CA ASP A 57 -2.11 11.28 -17.80
C ASP A 57 -3.19 10.71 -18.72
N GLU A 58 -3.90 9.66 -18.27
CA GLU A 58 -4.86 8.94 -19.10
C GLU A 58 -6.29 9.38 -18.78
N GLN A 59 -6.72 9.22 -17.53
CA GLN A 59 -8.13 9.44 -17.18
C GLN A 59 -8.49 10.92 -17.24
N TRP A 60 -7.76 11.77 -16.53
CA TRP A 60 -8.02 13.21 -16.59
C TRP A 60 -7.55 13.79 -17.92
N GLY A 61 -6.30 13.56 -18.31
CA GLY A 61 -5.68 14.15 -19.49
C GLY A 61 -6.40 13.85 -20.81
N LYS A 62 -6.97 12.64 -20.98
CA LYS A 62 -7.59 12.22 -22.24
C LYS A 62 -9.11 12.05 -22.13
N ASP A 63 -9.59 11.40 -21.07
CA ASP A 63 -11.03 11.15 -20.94
C ASP A 63 -11.82 12.40 -20.50
N LEU A 64 -11.17 13.35 -19.82
CA LEU A 64 -11.79 14.58 -19.32
C LEU A 64 -13.04 14.24 -18.48
N ILE A 65 -14.13 14.99 -18.69
CA ILE A 65 -15.40 14.78 -17.99
C ILE A 65 -15.98 13.37 -18.18
N ARG A 66 -15.60 12.63 -19.23
CA ARG A 66 -16.08 11.26 -19.44
C ARG A 66 -15.55 10.29 -18.40
N GLY A 67 -14.50 10.65 -17.65
CA GLY A 67 -14.00 9.89 -16.50
C GLY A 67 -15.08 9.58 -15.46
N TRP A 68 -16.06 10.47 -15.31
CA TRP A 68 -17.23 10.26 -14.43
C TRP A 68 -18.02 9.00 -14.78
N ASN A 69 -18.20 8.72 -16.08
CA ASN A 69 -18.89 7.52 -16.56
C ASN A 69 -17.96 6.31 -16.67
N LYS A 70 -16.68 6.45 -16.28
CA LYS A 70 -15.63 5.42 -16.37
C LYS A 70 -15.07 5.05 -15.00
N GLY A 71 -15.92 5.01 -13.98
CA GLY A 71 -15.52 4.48 -12.68
C GLY A 71 -15.15 5.53 -11.64
N TRP A 72 -15.08 6.83 -11.97
CA TRP A 72 -14.82 7.87 -10.94
C TRP A 72 -15.99 8.01 -9.98
N TRP A 73 -17.23 7.96 -10.49
CA TRP A 73 -18.43 8.04 -9.65
C TRP A 73 -18.50 6.93 -8.60
N GLU A 74 -18.14 5.71 -8.98
CA GLU A 74 -18.20 4.53 -8.12
C GLU A 74 -16.94 4.35 -7.27
N ALA A 75 -15.89 5.18 -7.46
CA ALA A 75 -14.61 5.03 -6.78
C ALA A 75 -14.72 5.10 -5.25
N PRO A 76 -15.48 6.05 -4.65
CA PRO A 76 -15.64 6.11 -3.20
C PRO A 76 -16.24 4.83 -2.63
N ALA A 77 -17.31 4.31 -3.23
CA ALA A 77 -17.96 3.05 -2.79
C ALA A 77 -17.02 1.84 -2.94
N ARG A 78 -16.29 1.73 -4.06
CA ARG A 78 -15.31 0.65 -4.25
C ARG A 78 -14.19 0.68 -3.20
N VAL A 79 -13.65 1.86 -2.90
CA VAL A 79 -12.58 2.02 -1.91
C VAL A 79 -13.11 1.80 -0.50
N GLY A 80 -14.29 2.35 -0.18
CA GLY A 80 -14.99 2.14 1.08
C GLY A 80 -15.21 0.66 1.37
N ASN A 81 -15.74 -0.10 0.42
CA ASN A 81 -15.94 -1.55 0.55
C ASN A 81 -14.62 -2.31 0.80
N LYS A 82 -13.51 -1.88 0.20
CA LYS A 82 -12.19 -2.49 0.45
C LYS A 82 -11.69 -2.20 1.87
N ILE A 83 -11.87 -0.98 2.37
CA ILE A 83 -11.50 -0.59 3.73
C ILE A 83 -12.43 -1.25 4.75
N GLY A 84 -13.72 -1.41 4.44
CA GLY A 84 -14.72 -2.02 5.30
C GLY A 84 -14.33 -3.42 5.78
N GLN A 85 -13.68 -4.21 4.91
CA GLN A 85 -13.14 -5.53 5.25
C GLN A 85 -12.11 -5.51 6.39
N LEU A 86 -11.41 -4.39 6.59
CA LEU A 86 -10.40 -4.23 7.64
C LEU A 86 -11.00 -3.79 8.98
N ILE A 87 -12.19 -3.19 8.97
CA ILE A 87 -12.86 -2.64 10.15
C ILE A 87 -14.16 -3.35 10.51
N GLY A 88 -14.52 -4.41 9.78
CA GLY A 88 -15.74 -5.20 10.02
C GLY A 88 -17.03 -4.51 9.59
N ALA A 89 -16.97 -3.56 8.65
CA ALA A 89 -18.16 -2.93 8.09
C ALA A 89 -18.83 -3.81 7.05
N GLU A 90 -20.16 -3.69 6.92
CA GLU A 90 -20.92 -4.31 5.83
C GLU A 90 -20.60 -3.64 4.48
N ALA A 91 -20.93 -4.32 3.38
CA ALA A 91 -20.84 -3.72 2.06
C ALA A 91 -21.94 -2.68 1.86
N GLY A 92 -21.61 -1.54 1.26
CA GLY A 92 -22.54 -0.43 1.05
C GLY A 92 -21.84 0.85 0.66
#